data_AF-A0A943CC59-F1
#
_entry.id   AF-A0A943CC59-F1
#
_cell.length_a   1.000
_cell.length_b   1.000
_cell.length_c   1.000
_cell.angle_alpha   90.00
_cell.angle_beta   90.00
_cell.angle_gamma   90.00
#
_symmetry.space_group_name_H-M   'P 1'
#
loop_
_entity.id
_entity.type
_entity.pdbx_description
1 polymer ?
#
loop_
_entity_poly.entity_id
_entity_poly.type
_entity_poly.pdbx_seq_one_letter_code
_entity_poly.pdbx_strand_id
1 'polypeptide(L)' 'MVPRTKEELSKLVSDTTVEMYEELTPQLIMLIDQTKHNEKLTEAQKQDEILLHMMGYIKSCTNEIIIEVLAEILGLD' A
#
# COMPACT_ATOMS: atom_id res chain seq x y z
N MET A 1 -10.73 7.72 17.11
CA MET A 1 -11.90 8.62 16.95
C MET A 1 -12.68 8.11 15.75
N VAL A 2 -14.01 8.09 15.75
CA VAL A 2 -14.80 7.64 14.58
C VAL A 2 -15.15 8.87 13.73
N PRO A 3 -14.78 8.92 12.45
CA PRO A 3 -15.07 10.06 11.57
C PRO A 3 -16.58 10.20 11.33
N ARG A 4 -17.07 11.44 11.28
CA ARG A 4 -18.49 11.77 11.08
C ARG A 4 -18.80 12.41 9.74
N THR A 5 -17.77 12.72 8.96
CA THR A 5 -17.89 13.22 7.59
C THR A 5 -16.91 12.49 6.67
N LYS A 6 -17.20 12.47 5.37
CA LYS A 6 -16.29 11.89 4.38
C LYS A 6 -14.95 12.61 4.31
N GLU A 7 -14.93 13.89 4.63
CA GLU A 7 -13.72 14.71 4.69
C GLU A 7 -12.84 14.34 5.90
N GLU A 8 -13.45 14.13 7.07
CA GLU A 8 -12.76 13.58 8.26
C GLU A 8 -12.23 12.16 8.01
N LEU A 9 -13.03 11.32 7.34
CA LEU A 9 -12.63 9.97 6.96
C LEU A 9 -11.46 10.00 5.96
N SER A 10 -11.53 10.87 4.95
CA SER A 10 -10.47 11.03 3.94
C SER A 10 -9.16 11.45 4.58
N LYS A 11 -9.22 12.37 5.54
CA LYS A 11 -8.05 12.78 6.32
C LYS A 11 -7.49 11.64 7.16
N LEU A 12 -8.35 10.93 7.91
CA LEU A 12 -7.94 9.81 8.74
C LEU A 12 -7.27 8.70 7.91
N VAL A 13 -7.86 8.32 6.78
CA VAL A 13 -7.29 7.31 5.88
C VAL A 13 -5.98 7.81 5.28
N SER A 14 -5.90 9.09 4.89
CA SER A 14 -4.66 9.66 4.36
C SER A 14 -3.52 9.66 5.38
N ASP A 15 -3.78 10.10 6.61
CA ASP A 15 -2.81 10.09 7.71
C ASP A 15 -2.35 8.64 8.00
N THR A 16 -3.29 7.70 8.10
CA THR A 16 -3.01 6.27 8.31
C THR A 16 -2.16 5.69 7.17
N THR A 17 -2.42 6.10 5.94
CA THR A 17 -1.67 5.62 4.78
C THR A 17 -0.26 6.17 4.71
N VAL A 18 -0.02 7.39 5.18
CA VAL A 18 1.35 7.92 5.34
C VAL A 18 2.13 7.05 6.33
N GLU A 19 1.55 6.72 7.48
CA GLU A 19 2.17 5.80 8.46
C GLU A 19 2.45 4.43 7.84
N MET A 20 1.51 3.90 7.05
CA MET A 20 1.67 2.63 6.35
C MET A 20 2.75 2.68 5.27
N TYR A 21 2.89 3.79 4.54
CA TYR A 21 4.00 4.00 3.61
C TYR A 21 5.34 3.94 4.33
N GLU A 22 5.46 4.60 5.49
CA GLU A 22 6.68 4.60 6.31
C GLU A 22 7.02 3.20 6.84
N GLU A 23 6.03 2.40 7.22
CA GLU A 23 6.21 1.03 7.70
C GLU A 23 6.56 0.02 6.57
N LEU A 24 5.91 0.15 5.42
CA LEU A 24 6.04 -0.81 4.31
C LEU A 24 7.26 -0.53 3.42
N THR A 25 7.75 0.71 3.34
CA THR A 25 8.90 1.08 2.49
C THR A 25 10.17 0.27 2.82
N PRO A 26 10.59 0.12 4.09
CA PRO A 26 11.76 -0.69 4.43
C PRO A 26 11.59 -2.16 4.04
N GLN A 27 10.37 -2.70 4.16
CA GLN A 27 10.05 -4.08 3.80
C GLN A 27 10.14 -4.28 2.29
N LEU A 28 9.61 -3.34 1.50
CA LEU A 28 9.73 -3.36 0.03
C LEU A 28 11.21 -3.34 -0.40
N ILE A 29 12.04 -2.48 0.21
CA ILE A 29 13.47 -2.40 -0.10
C ILE A 29 14.15 -3.75 0.17
N MET A 30 13.85 -4.38 1.31
CA MET A 30 14.41 -5.68 1.67
C MET A 30 13.99 -6.78 0.68
N LEU A 31 12.72 -6.82 0.27
CA LEU A 31 12.22 -7.79 -0.71
C LEU A 31 12.88 -7.61 -2.09
N ILE A 32 13.05 -6.36 -2.53
CA ILE A 32 13.73 -6.04 -3.78
C ILE A 32 15.20 -6.48 -3.72
N ASP A 33 15.88 -6.21 -2.61
CA ASP A 33 17.28 -6.60 -2.43
C ASP A 33 17.47 -8.13 -2.42
N GLN A 34 16.60 -8.84 -1.70
CA GLN A 34 16.57 -10.31 -1.69
C GLN A 34 16.32 -10.89 -3.08
N THR A 35 15.40 -10.30 -3.84
CA THR A 35 15.07 -10.73 -5.22
C THR A 35 16.25 -10.53 -6.16
N LYS A 36 16.95 -9.39 -6.07
CA LYS A 36 18.14 -9.10 -6.89
C LYS A 36 19.26 -10.12 -6.67
N HIS A 37 19.47 -10.52 -5.41
CA HIS A 37 20.51 -11.48 -5.02
C HIS A 37 20.05 -12.95 -5.13
N ASN A 38 18.83 -13.23 -5.60
CA ASN A 38 18.34 -14.59 -5.75
C ASN A 38 18.94 -15.27 -6.98
N GLU A 39 19.97 -16.10 -6.78
CA GLU A 39 20.66 -16.84 -7.84
C GLU A 39 19.79 -17.91 -8.53
N LYS A 40 18.63 -18.25 -7.96
CA LYS A 40 17.71 -19.24 -8.55
C LYS A 40 16.85 -18.66 -9.67
N LEU A 41 16.84 -17.34 -9.84
CA LEU A 41 16.01 -16.63 -10.80
C LEU A 41 16.86 -16.10 -11.95
N THR A 42 16.31 -16.19 -13.16
CA THR A 42 16.85 -15.43 -14.30
C THR A 42 16.64 -13.94 -14.10
N GLU A 43 17.41 -13.11 -14.78
CA GLU A 43 17.26 -11.64 -14.68
C GLU A 43 15.85 -11.17 -15.08
N ALA A 44 15.22 -11.81 -16.07
CA ALA A 44 13.83 -11.53 -16.43
C ALA A 44 12.86 -11.82 -15.28
N GLN A 45 12.99 -12.99 -14.63
CA GLN A 45 12.15 -13.36 -13.49
C GLN A 45 12.35 -12.43 -12.29
N LYS A 46 13.58 -11.97 -12.04
CA LYS A 46 13.85 -10.97 -10.99
C LYS A 46 13.11 -9.67 -11.25
N GLN A 47 13.06 -9.21 -12.50
CA GLN A 47 12.30 -8.00 -12.87
C GLN A 47 10.80 -8.20 -12.63
N ASP A 48 10.25 -9.34 -13.04
CA ASP A 48 8.83 -9.66 -12.83
C ASP A 48 8.46 -9.71 -11.33
N GLU A 49 9.29 -10.33 -10.49
CA GLU A 49 9.07 -10.39 -9.04
C GLU A 49 9.20 -9.00 -8.38
N ILE A 50 10.18 -8.19 -8.78
CA ILE A 50 10.32 -6.80 -8.28
C ILE A 50 9.08 -5.98 -8.63
N LEU A 51 8.57 -6.09 -9.87
CA LEU A 51 7.34 -5.41 -10.27
C LEU A 51 6.14 -5.87 -9.45
N LEU A 52 6.05 -7.16 -9.15
CA LEU A 52 5.00 -7.70 -8.29
C LEU A 52 5.06 -7.12 -6.87
N HIS A 53 6.25 -7.02 -6.28
CA HIS A 53 6.44 -6.38 -4.97
C HIS A 53 6.04 -4.90 -4.99
N MET A 54 6.44 -4.15 -6.03
CA MET A 54 6.06 -2.74 -6.19
C MET A 54 4.54 -2.57 -6.35
N MET A 55 3.88 -3.43 -7.14
CA MET A 55 2.41 -3.40 -7.27
C MET A 55 1.70 -3.69 -5.95
N GLY A 56 2.18 -4.67 -5.17
CA GLY A 56 1.64 -4.98 -3.85
C GLY A 56 1.75 -3.79 -2.88
N TYR A 57 2.88 -3.10 -2.90
CA TYR A 57 3.10 -1.88 -2.11
C TYR A 57 2.13 -0.75 -2.51
N ILE A 58 2.03 -0.45 -3.81
CA ILE A 58 1.12 0.59 -4.32
C ILE A 58 -0.33 0.29 -3.94
N LYS A 59 -0.77 -0.96 -4.14
CA LYS A 59 -2.13 -1.40 -3.79
C LYS A 59 -2.40 -1.20 -2.29
N SER A 60 -1.45 -1.57 -1.45
CA SER A 60 -1.61 -1.46 0.01
C SER A 60 -1.81 -0.02 0.45
N CYS A 61 -1.27 0.95 -0.30
CA CYS A 61 -1.31 2.37 0.07
C CYS A 61 -2.29 3.21 -0.79
N THR A 62 -3.22 2.55 -1.48
CA THR A 62 -4.23 3.24 -2.31
C THR A 62 -5.45 3.61 -1.48
N ASN A 63 -5.64 4.91 -1.24
CA ASN A 63 -6.68 5.44 -0.35
C ASN A 63 -8.09 5.44 -0.93
N GLU A 64 -8.21 5.66 -2.23
CA GLU A 64 -9.49 5.98 -2.87
C GLU A 64 -10.53 4.87 -2.65
N ILE A 65 -10.13 3.61 -2.87
CA ILE A 65 -11.03 2.45 -2.69
C ILE A 65 -11.38 2.26 -1.21
N ILE A 66 -10.42 2.46 -0.30
CA ILE A 66 -10.64 2.30 1.15
C ILE A 66 -11.59 3.38 1.67
N ILE A 67 -11.42 4.63 1.22
CA ILE A 67 -12.29 5.75 1.60
C ILE A 67 -13.71 5.50 1.12
N GLU A 68 -13.91 5.06 -0.12
CA GLU A 68 -15.25 4.78 -0.65
C GLU A 68 -15.96 3.65 0.12
N VAL A 69 -15.27 2.54 0.37
CA VAL A 69 -15.83 1.40 1.12
C VAL A 69 -16.14 1.80 2.58
N LEU A 70 -15.24 2.52 3.24
CA LEU A 70 -15.45 2.96 4.61
C LEU A 70 -16.55 4.03 4.71
N ALA A 71 -16.68 4.90 3.70
CA ALA A 71 -17.74 5.89 3.64
C ALA A 71 -19.11 5.21 3.53
N GLU A 72 -19.23 4.19 2.67
CA GLU A 72 -20.46 3.39 2.53
C GLU A 72 -20.82 2.67 3.84
N ILE A 73 -19.85 2.02 4.51
CA ILE A 73 -20.08 1.31 5.79
C ILE A 73 -20.53 2.28 6.89
N LEU A 74 -19.99 3.50 6.91
CA LEU A 74 -20.29 4.51 7.93
C LEU A 74 -21.50 5.38 7.58
N GLY A 75 -22.09 5.22 6.39
CA GLY A 75 -23.21 6.03 5.91
C GLY A 75 -22.84 7.51 5.70
N LEU A 76 -21.62 7.76 5.22
CA LEU A 76 -21.08 9.09 4.96
C LEU A 76 -21.18 9.40 3.46
N ASP A 77 -21.91 10.47 3.10
CA ASP A 77 -22.03 10.95 1.71
C ASP A 77 -20.73 11.59 1.18
#